data_AF-A0A5B0FR77-F1
#
_entry.id   AF-A0A5B0FR77-F1
#
_cell.length_a   1.000
_cell.length_b   1.000
_cell.length_c   1.000
_cell.angle_alpha   90.00
_cell.angle_beta   90.00
_cell.angle_gamma   90.00
#
_symmetry.space_group_name_H-M   'P 1'
#
loop_
_entity.id
_entity.type
_entity.pdbx_description
1 polymer ?
#
loop_
_entity_poly.entity_id
_entity_poly.type
_entity_poly.pdbx_seq_one_letter_code
_entity_poly.pdbx_strand_id
1 'polypeptide(L)'
;MASKKSLKVCPNGHKFYKSTDCPTCPICEAESRPESGFLSRLSGPARRALEHHGILSLEALSKLSEKEVLKLHGMGPASIPALRKALEEAGLRFSS
;
A
#
# COMPACT_ATOMS: atom_id res chain seq x y z
N MET A 1 -22.15 -15.03 -12.03
CA MET A 1 -21.23 -16.08 -12.55
C MET A 1 -20.16 -16.33 -11.51
N ALA A 2 -20.07 -17.54 -10.95
CA ALA A 2 -19.07 -17.89 -9.94
C ALA A 2 -17.69 -17.96 -10.62
N SER A 3 -16.81 -17.01 -10.29
CA SER A 3 -15.45 -16.96 -10.83
C SER A 3 -14.65 -18.16 -10.29
N LYS A 4 -14.30 -19.13 -11.15
CA LYS A 4 -13.53 -20.32 -10.77
C LYS A 4 -12.16 -19.87 -10.22
N LYS A 5 -11.96 -20.03 -8.91
CA LYS A 5 -10.68 -19.74 -8.25
C LYS A 5 -9.72 -20.91 -8.49
N SER A 6 -8.51 -20.64 -8.96
CA SER A 6 -7.46 -21.66 -9.06
C SER A 6 -6.55 -21.62 -7.83
N LEU A 7 -6.04 -22.78 -7.43
CA LEU A 7 -5.00 -22.89 -6.41
C LEU A 7 -3.67 -22.39 -7.00
N LYS A 8 -3.05 -21.43 -6.34
CA LYS A 8 -1.73 -20.88 -6.68
C LYS A 8 -0.79 -21.05 -5.48
N VAL A 9 0.50 -21.21 -5.77
CA VAL A 9 1.56 -21.31 -4.76
C VAL A 9 2.58 -20.20 -5.03
N CYS A 10 2.89 -19.38 -4.03
CA CYS A 10 3.89 -18.33 -4.18
C CYS A 10 5.33 -18.88 -3.96
N PRO A 11 6.38 -18.10 -4.25
CA PRO A 11 7.77 -18.50 -4.01
C PRO A 11 8.08 -18.85 -2.54
N ASN A 12 7.36 -18.26 -1.58
CA ASN A 12 7.49 -18.56 -0.14
C ASN A 12 6.70 -19.83 0.27
N GLY A 13 6.10 -20.56 -0.67
CA GLY A 13 5.35 -21.80 -0.40
C GLY A 13 3.89 -21.62 0.04
N HIS A 14 3.40 -20.38 0.13
CA HIS A 14 2.01 -20.13 0.52
C HIS A 14 1.02 -20.54 -0.56
N LYS A 15 0.05 -21.36 -0.16
CA LYS A 15 -1.05 -21.83 -1.01
C LYS A 15 -2.26 -20.90 -0.85
N PHE A 16 -2.75 -20.34 -1.96
CA PHE A 16 -3.91 -19.44 -1.94
C PHE A 16 -4.78 -19.60 -3.18
N TYR A 17 -6.05 -19.22 -3.07
CA TYR A 17 -7.03 -19.33 -4.15
C TYR A 17 -7.36 -17.95 -4.71
N LYS A 18 -7.15 -17.74 -6.02
CA LYS A 18 -7.45 -16.46 -6.67
C LYS A 18 -8.03 -16.68 -8.06
N SER A 19 -9.03 -15.88 -8.40
CA SER A 19 -9.59 -15.86 -9.76
C SER A 19 -8.80 -14.96 -10.71
N THR A 20 -8.05 -14.01 -10.16
CA THR A 20 -7.27 -13.01 -10.91
C THR A 20 -5.88 -13.54 -11.23
N ASP A 21 -5.32 -13.12 -12.37
CA ASP A 21 -3.96 -13.46 -12.76
C ASP A 21 -2.87 -12.80 -11.90
N CYS A 22 -3.23 -11.75 -11.15
CA CYS A 22 -2.32 -10.99 -10.29
C CYS A 22 -1.44 -11.91 -9.40
N PRO A 23 -0.10 -11.89 -9.57
CA PRO A 23 0.84 -12.79 -8.90
C PRO A 23 1.03 -12.48 -7.40
N THR A 24 0.42 -11.41 -6.89
CA THR A 24 0.50 -11.03 -5.48
C THR A 24 -0.15 -12.10 -4.60
N CYS A 25 0.66 -12.68 -3.72
CA CYS A 25 0.24 -13.59 -2.67
C CYS A 25 -0.36 -12.81 -1.50
N PRO A 26 -1.64 -13.04 -1.13
CA PRO A 26 -2.30 -12.31 -0.05
C PRO A 26 -1.71 -12.63 1.33
N ILE A 27 -1.12 -13.82 1.48
CA ILE A 27 -0.50 -14.26 2.75
C ILE A 27 0.82 -13.50 2.93
N CYS A 28 1.71 -13.54 1.93
CA CYS A 28 2.96 -12.76 1.97
C CYS A 28 2.71 -11.27 2.18
N GLU A 29 1.67 -10.71 1.56
CA GLU A 29 1.35 -9.28 1.67
C GLU A 29 0.86 -8.88 3.08
N ALA A 30 0.21 -9.82 3.78
CA ALA A 30 -0.19 -9.67 5.17
C ALA A 30 1.02 -9.78 6.11
N GLU A 31 1.91 -10.76 5.89
CA GLU A 31 3.13 -10.95 6.69
C GLU A 31 4.14 -9.81 6.51
N SER A 32 4.24 -9.27 5.29
CA SER A 32 5.13 -8.15 4.98
C SER A 32 4.57 -6.80 5.44
N ARG A 33 3.43 -6.78 6.15
CA ARG A 33 2.87 -5.54 6.67
C ARG A 33 3.72 -5.08 7.86
N PRO A 34 4.26 -3.85 7.85
CA PRO A 34 4.97 -3.34 9.01
C PRO A 34 4.00 -3.24 10.19
N GLU A 35 4.49 -3.57 11.39
CA GLU A 35 3.67 -3.52 12.61
C GLU A 35 3.38 -2.07 13.06
N SER A 36 4.24 -1.13 12.66
CA SER A 36 4.21 0.26 13.10
C SER A 36 4.51 1.26 11.97
N GLY A 37 4.37 2.55 12.27
CA GLY A 37 4.59 3.64 11.32
C GLY A 37 3.38 3.96 10.45
N PHE A 38 3.54 4.89 9.51
CA PHE A 38 2.45 5.34 8.64
C PHE A 38 2.10 4.32 7.55
N LEU A 39 3.06 3.51 7.12
CA LEU A 39 2.88 2.44 6.13
C LEU A 39 2.00 1.29 6.64
N SER A 40 1.95 1.04 7.96
CA SER A 40 1.10 -0.01 8.54
C SER A 40 -0.40 0.31 8.44
N ARG A 41 -0.74 1.60 8.28
CA ARG A 41 -2.10 2.13 8.17
C ARG A 41 -2.67 2.05 6.75
N LEU A 42 -1.86 1.60 5.79
CA LEU A 42 -2.21 1.57 4.38
C LEU A 42 -2.59 0.17 3.92
N SER A 43 -3.38 0.11 2.85
CA SER A 43 -3.62 -1.14 2.12
C SER A 43 -2.34 -1.65 1.46
N GLY A 44 -2.28 -2.94 1.13
CA GLY A 44 -1.16 -3.53 0.40
C GLY A 44 -0.78 -2.74 -0.87
N PRO A 45 -1.73 -2.40 -1.75
CA PRO A 45 -1.46 -1.59 -2.94
C PRO A 45 -0.90 -0.19 -2.64
N ALA A 46 -1.48 0.53 -1.68
CA ALA A 46 -1.05 1.90 -1.35
C ALA A 46 0.34 1.91 -0.69
N ARG A 47 0.62 0.94 0.19
CA ARG A 47 1.94 0.75 0.78
C ARG A 47 2.99 0.50 -0.30
N ARG A 48 2.74 -0.48 -1.18
CA ARG A 48 3.64 -0.82 -2.29
C ARG A 48 3.87 0.34 -3.25
N ALA A 49 2.85 1.14 -3.50
CA ALA A 49 2.97 2.34 -4.33
C ALA A 49 3.98 3.33 -3.73
N LEU A 50 3.91 3.57 -2.42
CA LEU A 50 4.88 4.44 -1.74
C LEU A 50 6.28 3.84 -1.72
N GLU A 51 6.42 2.55 -1.39
CA GLU A 51 7.70 1.84 -1.37
C GLU A 51 8.38 1.86 -2.74
N HIS A 52 7.63 1.60 -3.81
CA HIS A 52 8.13 1.62 -5.19
C HIS A 52 8.62 3.02 -5.60
N HIS A 53 8.01 4.07 -5.08
CA HIS A 53 8.43 5.45 -5.30
C HIS A 53 9.49 5.93 -4.29
N GLY A 54 10.01 5.05 -3.42
CA GLY A 54 11.04 5.38 -2.42
C GLY A 54 10.53 6.22 -1.25
N ILE A 55 9.21 6.33 -1.08
CA ILE A 55 8.57 7.14 -0.03
C ILE A 55 8.45 6.28 1.24
N LEU A 56 9.57 6.17 1.96
CA LEU A 56 9.69 5.34 3.16
C LEU A 56 9.60 6.16 4.48
N SER A 57 9.55 7.48 4.39
CA SER A 57 9.44 8.38 5.56
C SER A 57 8.36 9.45 5.36
N LEU A 58 7.88 10.01 6.47
CA LEU A 58 6.94 11.13 6.45
C LEU A 58 7.55 12.39 5.82
N GLU A 59 8.85 12.58 5.92
CA GLU A 59 9.56 13.70 5.27
C GLU A 59 9.65 13.52 3.75
N ALA A 60 9.78 12.28 3.26
CA ALA A 60 9.70 12.02 1.83
C ALA A 60 8.27 12.26 1.32
N LEU A 61 7.27 11.87 2.12
CA LEU A 61 5.87 12.08 1.81
C LEU A 61 5.46 13.56 1.84
N SER A 62 5.99 14.35 2.78
CA SER A 62 5.66 15.78 2.90
C SER A 62 6.16 16.62 1.73
N LYS A 63 7.14 16.12 0.96
CA LYS A 63 7.63 16.75 -0.28
C LYS A 63 6.67 16.60 -1.45
N LEU A 64 5.64 15.75 -1.32
CA LEU A 64 4.66 15.49 -2.37
C LEU A 64 3.35 16.19 -2.04
N SER A 65 2.63 16.58 -3.09
CA SER A 65 1.24 17.03 -2.96
C SER A 65 0.26 15.86 -2.90
N GLU A 66 -0.93 16.09 -2.34
CA GLU A 66 -2.01 15.08 -2.34
C GLU A 66 -2.32 14.58 -3.76
N LYS A 67 -2.24 15.48 -4.75
CA LYS A 67 -2.49 15.15 -6.16
C LYS A 67 -1.43 14.22 -6.74
N GLU A 68 -0.17 14.42 -6.39
CA GLU A 68 0.92 13.55 -6.83
C GLU A 68 0.81 12.17 -6.19
N VAL A 69 0.48 12.13 -4.91
CA VAL A 69 0.22 10.88 -4.18
C VAL A 69 -0.94 10.13 -4.84
N LEU A 70 -2.04 10.80 -5.18
CA LEU A 70 -3.17 10.17 -5.89
C LEU A 70 -2.85 9.66 -7.30
N LYS A 71 -1.78 10.16 -7.95
CA LYS A 71 -1.34 9.66 -9.25
C LYS A 71 -0.59 8.33 -9.15
N LEU A 72 -0.14 7.93 -7.96
CA LEU A 72 0.59 6.67 -7.79
C LEU A 72 -0.35 5.48 -8.00
N HIS A 73 0.07 4.55 -8.86
CA HIS A 73 -0.73 3.35 -9.15
C HIS A 73 -0.91 2.50 -7.88
N GLY A 74 -2.15 2.33 -7.43
CA GLY A 74 -2.48 1.66 -6.17
C GLY A 74 -2.85 2.61 -5.02
N MET A 75 -2.73 3.93 -5.23
CA MET A 75 -3.27 4.96 -4.35
C MET A 75 -4.75 5.21 -4.65
N GLY A 76 -5.58 5.24 -3.62
CA GLY A 76 -6.97 5.67 -3.73
C GLY A 76 -7.27 6.90 -2.86
N PRO A 77 -8.39 7.60 -3.10
CA PRO A 77 -8.84 8.71 -2.24
C PRO A 77 -9.01 8.28 -0.79
N ALA A 78 -9.31 7.01 -0.53
CA ALA A 78 -9.39 6.45 0.82
C ALA A 78 -8.04 6.39 1.57
N SER A 79 -6.91 6.42 0.86
CA SER A 79 -5.58 6.39 1.48
C SER A 79 -5.13 7.77 1.98
N ILE A 80 -5.63 8.84 1.38
CA ILE A 80 -5.21 10.21 1.67
C ILE A 80 -5.48 10.64 3.12
N PRO A 81 -6.65 10.37 3.73
CA PRO A 81 -6.90 10.74 5.13
C PRO A 81 -5.92 10.09 6.11
N ALA A 82 -5.52 8.84 5.87
CA ALA A 82 -4.57 8.13 6.71
C ALA A 82 -3.16 8.74 6.63
N LEU A 83 -2.74 9.10 5.41
CA LEU A 83 -1.47 9.77 5.16
C LEU A 83 -1.44 11.19 5.74
N ARG A 84 -2.51 11.96 5.56
CA ARG A 84 -2.65 13.30 6.13
C ARG A 84 -2.54 13.25 7.65
N LYS A 85 -3.30 12.36 8.30
CA LYS A 85 -3.22 12.17 9.75
C LYS A 85 -1.82 11.82 10.22
N ALA A 86 -1.13 10.93 9.49
CA ALA A 86 0.23 10.54 9.86
C ALA A 86 1.23 11.70 9.73
N LEU A 87 1.09 12.56 8.73
CA LEU A 87 1.87 13.78 8.59
C LEU A 87 1.57 14.77 9.72
N GLU A 88 0.29 15.00 10.01
CA GLU A 88 -0.15 15.93 11.06
C GLU A 88 0.32 15.51 12.46
N GLU A 89 0.28 14.21 12.77
CA GLU A 89 0.83 13.64 14.02
C GLU A 89 2.35 13.89 14.16
N ALA A 90 3.06 14.06 13.04
CA ALA A 90 4.49 14.41 13.00
C ALA A 90 4.75 15.91 12.80
N GLY A 91 3.71 16.76 12.84
CA GLY A 91 3.85 18.21 12.58
C GLY A 91 4.18 18.55 11.12
N LEU A 92 4.02 17.61 10.20
CA LEU A 92 4.25 17.75 8.77
C LEU A 92 2.94 17.93 8.01
N ARG A 93 3.04 18.36 6.75
CA ARG A 93 1.92 18.50 5.82
C ARG A 93 2.35 18.07 4.42
N PHE A 94 1.39 17.78 3.56
CA PHE A 94 1.66 17.64 2.13
C PHE A 94 2.19 18.96 1.56
N SER A 95 2.98 18.86 0.50
CA SER A 95 3.33 20.01 -0.32
C SER A 95 2.06 20.59 -0.93
N SER A 96 2.05 21.93 -1.06
CA SER A 96 0.97 22.64 -1.73
C SER A 96 0.87 22.33 -3.21
#